data_AF-A0A1Q6RR83-F1
#
_entry.id   AF-A0A1Q6RR83-F1
#
_cell.length_a   1.000
_cell.length_b   1.000
_cell.length_c   1.000
_cell.angle_alpha   90.00
_cell.angle_beta   90.00
_cell.angle_gamma   90.00
#
_symmetry.space_group_name_H-M   'P 1'
#
loop_
_entity.id
_entity.type
_entity.pdbx_description
1 polymer ?
#
loop_
_entity_poly.entity_id
_entity_poly.type
_entity_poly.pdbx_seq_one_letter_code
_entity_poly.pdbx_strand_id
1 'polypeptide(L)'
;MGALAVILGLCLYRQGCYIPGEGERIDYYGSETTALECCDELWREYLDGVTVIYAYTPLRAYYKRVHGEKVNVMIAVRGNKISVGSPILKGSY
;
A
#
# COMPACT_ATOMS: atom_id res chain seq x y z
N MET A 1 -26.45 0.76 9.41
CA MET A 1 -25.69 1.54 8.42
C MET A 1 -24.71 2.41 9.20
N GLY A 2 -23.44 2.03 9.34
CA GLY A 2 -22.53 2.79 10.22
C GLY A 2 -21.09 2.30 10.35
N ALA A 3 -20.75 1.10 9.84
CA ALA A 3 -19.40 0.56 9.98
C ALA A 3 -18.40 1.08 8.94
N LEU A 4 -18.84 1.54 7.75
CA LEU A 4 -17.91 1.97 6.70
C LEU A 4 -17.24 3.32 6.98
N ALA A 5 -17.93 4.26 7.64
CA ALA A 5 -17.41 5.61 7.85
C ALA A 5 -16.29 5.66 8.91
N VAL A 6 -16.30 4.75 9.89
CA VAL A 6 -15.29 4.71 10.96
C VAL A 6 -13.96 4.13 10.46
N ILE A 7 -14.00 3.15 9.56
CA ILE A 7 -12.80 2.54 8.95
C ILE A 7 -12.06 3.56 8.06
N LEU A 8 -12.81 4.35 7.29
CA LEU A 8 -12.27 5.43 6.46
C LEU A 8 -11.56 6.52 7.29
N GLY A 9 -12.12 6.90 8.46
CA GLY A 9 -11.55 7.94 9.32
C GLY A 9 -10.29 7.52 10.09
N LEU A 10 -10.23 6.26 10.56
CA LEU A 10 -9.06 5.73 11.29
C LEU A 10 -7.87 5.45 10.38
N CYS A 11 -8.14 5.07 9.14
CA CYS A 11 -7.10 4.80 8.18
C CYS A 11 -6.38 6.07 7.72
N LEU A 12 -7.10 7.17 7.51
CA LEU A 12 -6.48 8.45 7.11
C LEU A 12 -5.51 9.02 8.18
N TYR A 13 -5.67 8.64 9.45
CA TYR A 13 -4.78 9.07 10.55
C TYR A 13 -3.65 8.08 10.88
N ARG A 14 -3.70 6.86 10.34
CA ARG A 14 -2.64 5.87 10.49
C ARG A 14 -1.71 5.93 9.29
N GLN A 15 -0.45 6.29 9.57
CA GLN A 15 0.58 6.60 8.58
C GLN A 15 0.77 5.53 7.49
N GLY A 16 0.41 4.26 7.74
CA GLY A 16 0.53 3.18 6.76
C GLY A 16 -0.46 3.24 5.59
N CYS A 17 -1.62 3.88 5.78
CA CYS A 17 -2.62 4.08 4.72
C CYS A 17 -2.37 5.30 3.84
N TYR A 18 -1.57 6.26 4.33
CA TYR A 18 -1.41 7.53 3.67
C TYR A 18 -0.45 7.34 2.51
N ILE A 19 -1.02 7.16 1.33
CA ILE A 19 -0.28 7.22 0.08
C ILE A 19 -0.52 8.61 -0.49
N PRO A 20 0.52 9.38 -0.83
CA PRO A 20 0.34 10.64 -1.53
C PRO A 20 -0.20 10.37 -2.95
N GLY A 21 -0.46 11.40 -3.74
CA GLY A 21 -1.10 11.30 -5.05
C GLY A 21 -0.45 10.31 -6.03
N GLU A 22 -1.05 10.16 -7.22
CA GLU A 22 -0.56 9.21 -8.23
C GLU A 22 0.94 9.41 -8.53
N GLY A 23 1.73 8.35 -8.39
CA GLY A 23 3.18 8.36 -8.63
C GLY A 23 4.01 8.83 -7.43
N GLU A 24 3.37 9.21 -6.31
CA GLU A 24 4.07 9.59 -5.10
C GLU A 24 4.36 8.38 -4.20
N ARG A 25 5.42 8.51 -3.39
CA ARG A 25 5.92 7.48 -2.48
C ARG A 25 6.11 8.08 -1.09
N ILE A 26 5.79 7.31 -0.06
CA ILE A 26 6.19 7.62 1.32
C ILE A 26 7.07 6.52 1.85
N ASP A 27 8.17 6.94 2.46
CA ASP A 27 9.08 6.09 3.18
C ASP A 27 8.87 6.33 4.68
N TYR A 28 8.61 5.28 5.45
CA TYR A 28 8.54 5.34 6.91
C TYR A 28 9.16 4.10 7.54
N TYR A 29 9.40 4.15 8.84
CA TYR A 29 9.91 3.01 9.61
C TYR A 29 8.77 2.38 10.40
N GLY A 30 8.62 1.06 10.34
CA GLY A 30 7.52 0.38 10.99
C GLY A 30 7.38 -1.09 10.60
N SER A 31 6.16 -1.61 10.80
CA SER A 31 5.80 -2.99 10.47
C SER A 31 4.92 -3.06 9.22
N GLU A 32 5.08 -4.11 8.43
CA GLU A 32 4.24 -4.34 7.24
C GLU A 32 2.76 -4.47 7.60
N THR A 33 2.44 -4.97 8.81
CA THR A 33 1.08 -5.04 9.34
C THR A 33 0.41 -3.66 9.31
N THR A 34 1.14 -2.61 9.71
CA THR A 34 0.65 -1.22 9.70
C THR A 34 0.36 -0.71 8.29
N ALA A 35 1.15 -1.14 7.30
CA ALA A 35 0.96 -0.76 5.89
C ALA A 35 -0.30 -1.42 5.29
N LEU A 36 -0.61 -2.63 5.74
CA LEU A 36 -1.69 -3.45 5.21
C LEU A 36 -3.05 -3.26 5.90
N GLU A 37 -3.14 -2.51 7.01
CA GLU A 37 -4.39 -2.42 7.80
C GLU A 37 -5.65 -1.96 7.02
N CYS A 38 -5.48 -1.37 5.84
CA CYS A 38 -6.59 -0.91 5.00
C CYS A 38 -6.47 -1.30 3.53
N CYS A 39 -5.56 -2.23 3.25
CA CYS A 39 -5.35 -2.76 1.93
C CYS A 39 -5.53 -4.27 1.98
N ASP A 40 -6.24 -4.81 1.01
CA ASP A 40 -6.30 -6.23 0.78
C ASP A 40 -5.04 -6.64 0.02
N GLU A 41 -4.20 -7.47 0.63
CA GLU A 41 -3.05 -8.06 -0.05
C GLU A 41 -3.53 -8.97 -1.19
N LEU A 42 -3.00 -8.75 -2.38
CA LEU A 42 -3.32 -9.53 -3.57
C LEU A 42 -2.16 -10.45 -3.96
N TRP A 43 -0.93 -9.94 -3.86
CA TRP A 43 0.26 -10.64 -4.31
C TRP A 43 1.50 -10.13 -3.57
N ARG A 44 2.51 -11.00 -3.42
CA ARG A 44 3.82 -10.62 -2.85
C ARG A 44 4.98 -11.24 -3.60
N GLU A 45 6.07 -10.49 -3.67
CA GLU A 45 7.34 -10.87 -4.30
C GLU A 45 8.49 -10.63 -3.33
N TYR A 46 9.51 -11.47 -3.42
CA TYR A 46 10.73 -11.36 -2.63
C TYR A 46 11.90 -11.13 -3.58
N LEU A 47 12.54 -9.98 -3.48
CA LEU A 47 13.60 -9.52 -4.38
C LEU A 47 14.75 -8.95 -3.55
N ASP A 48 15.91 -9.61 -3.55
CA ASP A 48 17.16 -9.10 -2.92
C ASP A 48 17.01 -8.53 -1.50
N GLY A 49 16.20 -9.19 -0.65
CA GLY A 49 15.94 -8.76 0.73
C GLY A 49 14.88 -7.65 0.87
N VAL A 50 14.15 -7.37 -0.21
CA VAL A 50 12.96 -6.52 -0.25
C VAL A 50 11.73 -7.39 -0.47
N THR A 51 10.75 -7.28 0.41
CA THR A 51 9.42 -7.85 0.19
C THR A 51 8.56 -6.80 -0.48
N VAL A 52 8.10 -7.06 -1.71
CA VAL A 52 7.20 -6.19 -2.45
C VAL A 52 5.80 -6.77 -2.39
N ILE A 53 4.86 -6.03 -1.82
CA ILE A 53 3.48 -6.43 -1.63
C ILE A 53 2.60 -5.56 -2.51
N TYR A 54 1.81 -6.19 -3.37
CA TYR A 54 0.82 -5.55 -4.21
C TYR A 54 -0.55 -5.72 -3.54
N ALA A 55 -1.23 -4.60 -3.34
CA ALA A 55 -2.47 -4.57 -2.59
C ALA A 55 -3.52 -3.67 -3.26
N TYR A 56 -4.77 -3.88 -2.85
CA TYR A 56 -5.90 -3.07 -3.26
C TYR A 56 -6.52 -2.37 -2.07
N THR A 57 -6.90 -1.10 -2.23
CA THR A 57 -7.72 -0.38 -1.26
C THR A 57 -8.92 0.28 -1.96
N PRO A 58 -10.14 0.16 -1.43
CA PRO A 58 -11.31 0.87 -1.97
C PRO A 58 -11.24 2.39 -1.77
N LEU A 59 -10.27 2.87 -0.98
CA LEU A 59 -10.07 4.30 -0.69
C LEU A 59 -9.56 5.12 -1.89
N ARG A 60 -9.14 4.44 -2.97
CA ARG A 60 -8.57 5.06 -4.17
C ARG A 60 -9.31 4.61 -5.43
N ALA A 61 -9.74 5.59 -6.23
CA ALA A 61 -10.42 5.33 -7.50
C ALA A 61 -9.47 4.80 -8.59
N TYR A 62 -8.21 5.22 -8.57
CA TYR A 62 -7.20 4.84 -9.57
C TYR A 62 -6.57 3.50 -9.22
N TYR A 63 -6.40 2.65 -10.24
CA TYR A 63 -5.74 1.35 -10.12
C TYR A 63 -5.06 0.98 -11.45
N LYS A 64 -4.11 0.05 -11.39
CA LYS A 64 -3.53 -0.65 -12.52
C LYS A 64 -3.95 -2.11 -12.47
N ARG A 65 -4.03 -2.75 -13.64
CA ARG A 65 -4.23 -4.20 -13.70
C ARG A 65 -2.87 -4.89 -13.73
N VAL A 66 -2.61 -5.71 -12.73
CA VAL A 66 -1.38 -6.53 -12.61
C VAL A 66 -1.84 -7.96 -12.40
N HIS A 67 -1.37 -8.89 -13.23
CA HIS A 67 -1.83 -10.30 -13.22
C HIS A 67 -3.35 -10.49 -13.30
N GLY A 68 -4.09 -9.54 -13.90
CA GLY A 68 -5.56 -9.57 -14.01
C GLY A 68 -6.28 -8.93 -12.83
N GLU A 69 -5.59 -8.66 -11.72
CA GLU A 69 -6.14 -8.04 -10.51
C GLU A 69 -6.02 -6.52 -10.51
N LYS A 70 -6.94 -5.83 -9.83
CA LYS A 70 -6.89 -4.37 -9.64
C LYS A 70 -5.93 -4.04 -8.50
N VAL A 71 -4.75 -3.56 -8.82
CA VAL A 71 -3.74 -3.11 -7.85
C VAL A 71 -3.71 -1.59 -7.82
N ASN A 72 -3.78 -0.99 -6.63
CA ASN A 72 -3.62 0.46 -6.47
C ASN A 72 -2.69 0.87 -5.33
N VAL A 73 -2.12 -0.10 -4.63
CA VAL A 73 -1.12 0.10 -3.58
C VAL A 73 0.02 -0.86 -3.81
N MET A 74 1.24 -0.35 -3.70
CA MET A 74 2.46 -1.13 -3.72
C MET A 74 3.28 -0.78 -2.48
N ILE A 75 3.65 -1.80 -1.70
CA ILE A 75 4.37 -1.68 -0.44
C ILE A 75 5.69 -2.43 -0.60
N ALA A 76 6.82 -1.74 -0.52
CA ALA A 76 8.13 -2.37 -0.47
C ALA A 76 8.66 -2.33 0.98
N VAL A 77 9.05 -3.48 1.50
CA VAL A 77 9.54 -3.66 2.87
C VAL A 77 10.98 -4.15 2.82
N ARG A 78 11.89 -3.39 3.41
CA ARG A 78 13.31 -3.77 3.53
C ARG A 78 13.75 -3.63 4.98
N GLY A 79 13.81 -4.76 5.69
CA GLY A 79 14.05 -4.76 7.14
C GLY A 79 12.93 -4.01 7.87
N ASN A 80 13.27 -2.89 8.53
CA ASN A 80 12.32 -2.03 9.24
C ASN A 80 11.84 -0.82 8.42
N LYS A 81 12.31 -0.66 7.17
CA LYS A 81 11.91 0.42 6.28
C LYS A 81 10.77 -0.03 5.38
N ILE A 82 9.74 0.80 5.29
CA ILE A 82 8.56 0.57 4.47
C ILE A 82 8.42 1.74 3.49
N SER A 83 8.21 1.41 2.23
CA SER A 83 7.96 2.34 1.15
C SER A 83 6.61 2.04 0.54
N VAL A 84 5.65 2.95 0.67
CA VAL A 84 4.29 2.79 0.11
C VAL A 84 4.10 3.77 -1.05
N GLY A 85 3.55 3.28 -2.16
CA GLY A 85 3.20 4.11 -3.31
C GLY A 85 1.93 3.65 -4.01
N SER A 86 1.39 4.51 -4.87
CA SER A 86 0.18 4.25 -5.66
C SER A 86 0.33 4.78 -7.08
N PRO A 87 -0.13 4.06 -8.12
CA PRO A 87 -0.60 2.66 -8.10
C PRO A 87 0.55 1.64 -8.20
N ILE A 88 1.69 2.03 -8.78
CA ILE A 88 2.90 1.22 -8.91
C ILE A 88 4.06 2.18 -8.68
N LEU A 89 4.95 1.83 -7.75
CA LEU A 89 6.18 2.58 -7.55
C LEU A 89 6.98 2.55 -8.87
N LYS A 90 7.37 3.72 -9.39
CA LYS A 90 8.28 3.79 -10.54
C LYS A 90 9.67 4.09 -10.00
N GLY A 91 10.56 3.10 -10.02
CA GLY A 91 11.95 3.28 -9.59
C GLY A 91 12.63 1.97 -9.17
N SER A 92 13.93 2.06 -8.91
CA SER A 92 14.75 0.99 -8.35
C SER A 92 14.50 0.88 -6.85
N TYR A 93 14.29 -0.34 -6.35
CA TYR A 93 14.00 -0.65 -4.93
C TYR A 93 15.26 -1.11 -4.19
#